data_AF-A0A839IWM3-F1
#
_entry.id   AF-A0A839IWM3-F1
#
_cell.length_a   1.000
_cell.length_b   1.000
_cell.length_c   1.000
_cell.angle_alpha   90.00
_cell.angle_beta   90.00
_cell.angle_gamma   90.00
#
_symmetry.space_group_name_H-M   'P 1'
#
loop_
_entity.id
_entity.type
_entity.pdbx_description
1 polymer ?
#
loop_
_entity_poly.entity_id
_entity_poly.type
_entity_poly.pdbx_seq_one_letter_code
_entity_poly.pdbx_strand_id
1 'polypeptide(L)'
;MNLKKSLLASTLAAILMSTPFLASAAGSDCHQNRHMSMQKAGFAHPGGLMDRDMFKALDLSRSQHKEIRSIIEKHRKGFADQREEMSDHKAEFMLALLDGADETTLNSMMSEKVQLIQNRMQQGIPMMQEIMTVLTDEQKDKLRQRLQ
;
A
#
# COMPACT_ATOMS: atom_id res chain seq x y z
N MET A 1 38.15 33.42 -0.67
CA MET A 1 37.04 32.98 0.23
C MET A 1 36.78 34.11 1.21
N ASN A 2 35.55 34.64 1.28
CA ASN A 2 35.16 35.66 2.25
C ASN A 2 33.66 35.52 2.56
N LEU A 3 33.32 34.88 3.68
CA LEU A 3 31.95 34.81 4.19
C LEU A 3 31.87 35.53 5.54
N LYS A 4 31.07 36.58 5.59
CA LYS A 4 30.92 37.45 6.76
C LYS A 4 30.03 36.74 7.79
N LYS A 5 30.52 36.65 9.02
CA LYS A 5 29.77 36.09 10.16
C LYS A 5 28.68 37.07 10.58
N SER A 6 27.43 36.60 10.72
CA SER A 6 26.37 37.33 11.42
C SER A 6 25.91 36.49 12.60
N LEU A 7 25.98 37.07 13.79
CA LEU A 7 25.64 36.42 15.06
C LEU A 7 24.15 36.59 15.33
N LEU A 8 23.39 35.49 15.31
CA LEU A 8 22.02 35.47 15.83
C LEU A 8 22.06 35.25 17.36
N ALA A 9 21.96 36.36 18.09
CA ALA A 9 21.68 36.31 19.52
C ALA A 9 20.17 36.12 19.74
N SER A 10 19.77 34.98 20.29
CA SER A 10 18.39 34.75 20.75
C SER A 10 18.43 34.42 22.24
N THR A 11 18.05 35.40 23.06
CA THR A 11 18.06 35.31 24.52
C THR A 11 16.87 34.53 25.06
N LEU A 12 17.10 33.78 26.14
CA LEU A 12 16.08 33.02 26.87
C LEU A 12 14.90 33.88 27.31
N ALA A 13 13.71 33.28 27.27
CA ALA A 13 12.62 33.58 28.20
C ALA A 13 12.07 32.25 28.75
N ALA A 14 12.55 31.87 29.94
CA ALA A 14 12.01 30.71 30.66
C ALA A 14 10.84 31.19 31.54
N ILE A 15 9.66 30.60 31.36
CA ILE A 15 8.52 30.77 32.28
C ILE A 15 8.36 29.43 33.02
N LEU A 16 8.47 29.50 34.35
CA LEU A 16 8.47 28.36 35.26
C LEU A 16 7.36 28.52 36.31
N MET A 17 6.70 27.41 36.67
CA MET A 17 5.79 27.25 37.84
C MET A 17 4.45 28.01 37.74
N SER A 18 3.30 27.58 38.28
CA SER A 18 2.85 26.38 39.02
C SER A 18 1.34 26.15 38.69
N THR A 19 0.52 25.22 39.22
CA THR A 19 0.60 24.14 40.24
C THR A 19 -0.52 23.12 39.91
N PRO A 20 -0.39 21.80 40.16
CA PRO A 20 -1.45 20.84 39.84
C PRO A 20 -2.46 20.67 40.99
N PHE A 21 -3.75 20.86 40.71
CA PHE A 21 -4.84 20.34 41.55
C PHE A 21 -6.09 20.06 40.72
N LEU A 22 -6.46 18.79 40.58
CA LEU A 22 -7.87 18.39 40.64
C LEU A 22 -8.01 16.92 41.05
N ALA A 23 -8.87 16.74 42.04
CA ALA A 23 -9.36 15.52 42.69
C ALA A 23 -9.11 14.15 42.02
N SER A 24 -8.61 13.22 42.84
CA SER A 24 -8.97 11.81 42.71
C SER A 24 -10.48 11.67 42.91
N ALA A 25 -11.18 11.19 41.89
CA ALA A 25 -12.56 10.73 41.99
C ALA A 25 -12.60 9.24 41.68
N ALA A 26 -13.02 8.43 42.67
CA ALA A 26 -13.17 7.00 42.48
C ALA A 26 -14.43 6.71 41.63
N GLY A 27 -14.21 6.23 40.40
CA GLY A 27 -15.13 5.38 39.64
C GLY A 27 -14.28 4.24 39.08
N SER A 28 -14.59 2.96 39.31
CA SER A 28 -15.81 2.32 38.81
C SER A 28 -16.03 2.69 37.34
N ASP A 29 -15.24 2.11 36.43
CA ASP A 29 -15.79 1.05 35.56
C ASP A 29 -14.77 0.47 34.59
N CYS A 30 -15.01 -0.80 34.22
CA CYS A 30 -14.69 -1.39 32.93
C CYS A 30 -13.34 -1.01 32.25
N HIS A 31 -12.32 -1.84 32.44
CA HIS A 31 -11.24 -1.98 31.45
C HIS A 31 -11.83 -2.52 30.12
N GLN A 32 -12.37 -1.61 29.29
CA GLN A 32 -12.60 -1.92 27.88
C GLN A 32 -11.26 -2.22 27.25
N ASN A 33 -11.04 -3.50 26.94
CA ASN A 33 -10.11 -3.94 25.90
C ASN A 33 -10.55 -3.35 24.55
N ARG A 34 -10.29 -2.05 24.35
CA ARG A 34 -10.21 -1.48 23.02
C ARG A 34 -8.95 -2.02 22.36
N HIS A 35 -9.09 -3.22 21.81
CA HIS A 35 -8.41 -3.58 20.58
C HIS A 35 -8.86 -2.58 19.50
N MET A 36 -8.26 -1.38 19.54
CA MET A 36 -8.28 -0.47 18.41
C MET A 36 -7.73 -1.26 17.25
N SER A 37 -8.56 -1.43 16.22
CA SER A 37 -8.26 -2.23 15.05
C SER A 37 -6.89 -1.84 14.49
N MET A 38 -5.89 -2.70 14.69
CA MET A 38 -4.72 -2.75 13.82
C MET A 38 -5.27 -2.82 12.41
N GLN A 39 -4.94 -1.80 11.62
CA GLN A 39 -5.65 -1.48 10.40
C GLN A 39 -5.68 -2.68 9.45
N LYS A 40 -6.70 -2.69 8.58
CA LYS A 40 -6.61 -3.33 7.27
C LYS A 40 -5.56 -2.61 6.39
N ALA A 41 -4.31 -2.60 6.84
CA ALA A 41 -3.12 -2.33 6.02
C ALA A 41 -2.84 -3.58 5.19
N GLY A 42 -3.83 -4.01 4.40
CA GLY A 42 -3.68 -5.08 3.43
C GLY A 42 -2.84 -4.56 2.27
N PHE A 43 -1.52 -4.60 2.44
CA PHE A 43 -0.48 -4.43 1.42
C PHE A 43 -0.87 -3.47 0.29
N ALA A 44 -0.99 -2.18 0.62
CA ALA A 44 -0.95 -1.11 -0.37
C ALA A 44 0.50 -0.99 -0.89
N HIS A 45 0.89 -1.91 -1.78
CA HIS A 45 2.12 -1.78 -2.55
C HIS A 45 1.90 -0.70 -3.62
N PRO A 46 2.69 0.39 -3.63
CA PRO A 46 2.67 1.33 -4.73
C PRO A 46 3.12 0.59 -6.00
N GLY A 47 2.37 0.73 -7.09
CA GLY A 47 2.71 0.13 -8.39
C GLY A 47 2.08 -1.23 -8.70
N GLY A 48 1.06 -1.68 -7.96
CA GLY A 48 0.17 -2.71 -8.49
C GLY A 48 -0.63 -2.18 -9.69
N LEU A 49 -0.85 -3.01 -10.73
CA LEU A 49 -1.71 -2.66 -11.89
C LEU A 49 -3.13 -2.18 -11.50
N MET A 50 -3.55 -2.57 -10.30
CA MET A 50 -4.82 -2.22 -9.68
C MET A 50 -4.58 -1.44 -8.39
N ASP A 51 -3.64 -0.48 -8.41
CA ASP A 51 -3.55 0.48 -7.32
C ASP A 51 -4.92 1.17 -7.19
N ARG A 52 -5.51 1.01 -6.01
CA ARG A 52 -6.87 1.47 -5.73
C ARG A 52 -6.95 2.99 -5.85
N ASP A 53 -5.81 3.67 -5.79
CA ASP A 53 -5.69 5.13 -5.85
C ASP A 53 -5.69 5.67 -7.29
N MET A 54 -5.36 4.86 -8.31
CA MET A 54 -5.56 5.23 -9.73
C MET A 54 -7.04 5.51 -10.03
N PHE A 55 -7.91 4.57 -9.67
CA PHE A 55 -9.34 4.64 -9.99
C PHE A 55 -10.14 5.54 -9.04
N LYS A 56 -9.70 5.74 -7.78
CA LYS A 56 -10.35 6.67 -6.83
C LYS A 56 -10.40 8.12 -7.32
N ALA A 57 -9.44 8.53 -8.14
CA ALA A 57 -9.32 9.90 -8.62
C ALA A 57 -9.98 10.14 -9.99
N LEU A 58 -10.55 9.09 -10.59
CA LEU A 58 -11.56 9.21 -11.63
C LEU A 58 -12.90 9.40 -10.93
N ASP A 59 -13.71 10.36 -11.40
CA ASP A 59 -15.02 10.64 -10.84
C ASP A 59 -16.01 9.58 -11.34
N LEU A 60 -15.90 8.38 -10.78
CA LEU A 60 -16.66 7.20 -11.18
C LEU A 60 -18.09 7.28 -10.66
N SER A 61 -19.06 7.00 -11.54
CA SER A 61 -20.45 6.90 -11.15
C SER A 61 -20.71 5.68 -10.26
N ARG A 62 -21.84 5.67 -9.56
CA ARG A 62 -22.25 4.53 -8.72
C ARG A 62 -22.46 3.24 -9.52
N SER A 63 -22.85 3.33 -10.80
CA SER A 63 -22.96 2.15 -11.69
C SER A 63 -21.58 1.66 -12.09
N GLN A 64 -20.68 2.55 -12.54
CA GLN A 64 -19.29 2.21 -12.90
C GLN A 64 -18.56 1.53 -11.73
N HIS A 65 -18.71 2.05 -10.51
CA HIS A 65 -18.15 1.42 -9.31
C HIS A 65 -18.68 0.00 -9.04
N LYS A 66 -19.96 -0.27 -9.32
CA LYS A 66 -20.56 -1.61 -9.17
C LYS A 66 -20.04 -2.56 -10.23
N GLU A 67 -19.92 -2.08 -11.47
CA GLU A 67 -19.47 -2.85 -12.62
C GLU A 67 -17.99 -3.23 -12.54
N ILE A 68 -17.11 -2.26 -12.24
CA ILE A 68 -15.68 -2.48 -11.97
C ILE A 68 -15.51 -3.51 -10.84
N ARG A 69 -16.33 -3.43 -9.77
CA ARG A 69 -16.28 -4.43 -8.69
C ARG A 69 -16.70 -5.83 -9.16
N SER A 70 -17.67 -5.92 -10.07
CA SER A 70 -18.09 -7.20 -10.67
C SER A 70 -16.98 -7.80 -11.54
N ILE A 71 -16.27 -6.97 -12.32
CA ILE A 71 -15.11 -7.38 -13.12
C ILE A 71 -13.97 -7.88 -12.21
N ILE A 72 -13.67 -7.15 -11.12
CA ILE A 72 -12.67 -7.59 -10.13
C ILE A 72 -13.05 -8.95 -9.51
N GLU A 73 -14.31 -9.13 -9.12
CA GLU A 73 -14.76 -10.39 -8.50
C GLU A 73 -14.72 -11.58 -9.48
N LYS A 74 -15.06 -11.34 -10.76
CA LYS A 74 -14.94 -12.32 -11.86
C LYS A 74 -13.51 -12.86 -12.00
N HIS A 75 -12.50 -11.99 -11.91
CA HIS A 75 -11.08 -12.38 -12.04
C HIS A 75 -10.42 -12.77 -10.70
N ARG A 76 -11.13 -12.63 -9.57
CA ARG A 76 -10.56 -12.76 -8.21
C ARG A 76 -9.86 -14.09 -7.94
N LYS A 77 -10.37 -15.21 -8.48
CA LYS A 77 -9.79 -16.54 -8.24
C LYS A 77 -8.36 -16.67 -8.76
N GLY A 78 -8.11 -16.31 -10.04
CA GLY A 78 -6.75 -16.37 -10.60
C GLY A 78 -5.73 -15.53 -9.82
N PHE A 79 -6.15 -14.38 -9.28
CA PHE A 79 -5.30 -13.57 -8.40
C PHE A 79 -5.12 -14.09 -6.97
N ALA A 80 -6.00 -14.98 -6.50
CA ALA A 80 -5.85 -15.62 -5.20
C ALA A 80 -4.72 -16.67 -5.27
N ASP A 81 -4.80 -17.54 -6.26
CA ASP A 81 -3.85 -18.64 -6.48
C ASP A 81 -2.42 -18.09 -6.68
N GLN A 82 -2.26 -17.07 -7.53
CA GLN A 82 -0.97 -16.36 -7.72
C GLN A 82 -0.44 -15.63 -6.48
N ARG A 83 -1.33 -15.28 -5.53
CA ARG A 83 -0.92 -14.64 -4.27
C ARG A 83 -0.39 -15.65 -3.27
N GLU A 84 -0.92 -16.87 -3.29
CA GLU A 84 -0.41 -18.02 -2.53
C GLU A 84 0.96 -18.41 -3.07
N GLU A 85 1.08 -18.67 -4.38
CA GLU A 85 2.34 -18.98 -5.09
C GLU A 85 3.47 -17.97 -4.80
N MET A 86 3.16 -16.66 -4.81
CA MET A 86 4.13 -15.60 -4.48
C MET A 86 4.40 -15.44 -2.97
N SER A 87 3.51 -15.93 -2.11
CA SER A 87 3.76 -16.02 -0.66
C SER A 87 4.72 -17.16 -0.37
N ASP A 88 4.51 -18.30 -0.99
CA ASP A 88 5.27 -19.53 -0.78
C ASP A 88 6.69 -19.39 -1.34
N HIS A 89 6.82 -18.93 -2.59
CA HIS A 89 8.12 -18.62 -3.18
C HIS A 89 8.93 -17.59 -2.35
N LYS A 90 8.26 -16.63 -1.71
CA LYS A 90 8.92 -15.70 -0.78
C LYS A 90 9.38 -16.40 0.50
N ALA A 91 8.60 -17.35 1.04
CA ALA A 91 8.99 -18.13 2.20
C ALA A 91 10.19 -19.03 1.88
N GLU A 92 10.17 -19.73 0.75
CA GLU A 92 11.27 -20.55 0.24
C GLU A 92 12.56 -19.74 0.06
N PHE A 93 12.47 -18.56 -0.58
CA PHE A 93 13.63 -17.67 -0.74
C PHE A 93 14.24 -17.24 0.60
N MET A 94 13.40 -16.94 1.61
CA MET A 94 13.87 -16.58 2.95
C MET A 94 14.50 -17.78 3.67
N LEU A 95 13.99 -18.99 3.49
CA LEU A 95 14.58 -20.22 4.05
C LEU A 95 15.94 -20.51 3.40
N ALA A 96 16.03 -20.49 2.06
CA ALA A 96 17.29 -20.67 1.33
C ALA A 96 18.37 -19.67 1.78
N LEU A 97 18.00 -18.41 2.02
CA LEU A 97 18.91 -17.38 2.52
C LEU A 97 19.37 -17.64 3.97
N LEU A 98 18.50 -18.19 4.84
CA LEU A 98 18.85 -18.57 6.21
C LEU A 98 19.73 -19.84 6.27
N ASP A 99 19.49 -20.78 5.37
CA ASP A 99 20.26 -22.03 5.23
C ASP A 99 21.62 -21.82 4.54
N GLY A 100 21.92 -20.59 4.09
CA GLY A 100 23.20 -20.23 3.48
C GLY A 100 23.36 -20.67 2.03
N ALA A 101 22.26 -20.72 1.26
CA ALA A 101 22.29 -21.03 -0.17
C ALA A 101 23.21 -20.08 -0.95
N ASP A 102 23.82 -20.61 -2.01
CA ASP A 102 24.76 -19.84 -2.83
C ASP A 102 24.08 -18.77 -3.71
N GLU A 103 24.88 -17.84 -4.20
CA GLU A 103 24.41 -16.75 -5.06
C GLU A 103 23.72 -17.27 -6.34
N THR A 104 24.17 -18.41 -6.89
CA THR A 104 23.55 -19.04 -8.07
C THR A 104 22.12 -19.47 -7.79
N THR A 105 21.90 -20.12 -6.65
CA THR A 105 20.58 -20.58 -6.17
C THR A 105 19.66 -19.39 -5.94
N LEU A 106 20.12 -18.38 -5.19
CA LEU A 106 19.34 -17.17 -4.91
C LEU A 106 18.99 -16.37 -6.17
N ASN A 107 19.89 -16.34 -7.17
CA ASN A 107 19.64 -15.72 -8.46
C ASN A 107 18.64 -16.51 -9.34
N SER A 108 18.62 -17.86 -9.26
CA SER A 108 17.58 -18.68 -9.89
C SER A 108 16.20 -18.33 -9.32
N MET A 109 16.08 -18.32 -7.99
CA MET A 109 14.82 -17.97 -7.32
C MET A 109 14.38 -16.53 -7.65
N MET A 110 15.29 -15.56 -7.71
CA MET A 110 14.95 -14.21 -8.16
C MET A 110 14.45 -14.18 -9.62
N SER A 111 14.95 -15.07 -10.47
CA SER A 111 14.50 -15.19 -11.87
C SER A 111 13.10 -15.82 -11.96
N GLU A 112 12.80 -16.84 -11.14
CA GLU A 112 11.45 -17.42 -10.99
C GLU A 112 10.46 -16.36 -10.50
N LYS A 113 10.83 -15.57 -9.49
CA LYS A 113 10.03 -14.43 -9.00
C LYS A 113 9.64 -13.45 -10.10
N VAL A 114 10.55 -13.15 -11.02
CA VAL A 114 10.27 -12.27 -12.19
C VAL A 114 9.22 -12.93 -13.10
N GLN A 115 9.31 -14.23 -13.35
CA GLN A 115 8.30 -14.96 -14.13
C GLN A 115 6.93 -14.95 -13.45
N LEU A 116 6.87 -15.15 -12.13
CA LEU A 116 5.63 -15.08 -11.35
C LEU A 116 4.99 -13.68 -11.40
N ILE A 117 5.80 -12.61 -11.31
CA ILE A 117 5.34 -11.23 -11.51
C ILE A 117 4.81 -11.02 -12.94
N GLN A 118 5.52 -11.51 -13.96
CA GLN A 118 5.11 -11.41 -15.36
C GLN A 118 3.78 -12.14 -15.62
N ASN A 119 3.62 -13.37 -15.11
CA ASN A 119 2.39 -14.16 -15.21
C ASN A 119 1.21 -13.41 -14.57
N ARG A 120 1.43 -12.76 -13.42
CA ARG A 120 0.43 -11.92 -12.75
C ARG A 120 0.06 -10.66 -13.54
N MET A 121 1.03 -10.03 -14.19
CA MET A 121 0.76 -8.90 -15.07
C MET A 121 -0.07 -9.33 -16.29
N GLN A 122 0.29 -10.44 -16.94
CA GLN A 122 -0.41 -10.98 -18.10
C GLN A 122 -1.86 -11.36 -17.77
N GLN A 123 -2.12 -12.05 -16.65
CA GLN A 123 -3.48 -12.35 -16.20
C GLN A 123 -4.31 -11.09 -15.86
N GLY A 124 -3.67 -9.97 -15.53
CA GLY A 124 -4.33 -8.69 -15.28
C GLY A 124 -4.73 -7.91 -16.53
N ILE A 125 -4.12 -8.16 -17.69
CA ILE A 125 -4.46 -7.47 -18.95
C ILE A 125 -5.97 -7.57 -19.29
N PRO A 126 -6.62 -8.75 -19.35
CA PRO A 126 -8.03 -8.83 -19.72
C PRO A 126 -8.96 -8.12 -18.73
N MET A 127 -8.68 -8.22 -17.42
CA MET A 127 -9.42 -7.49 -16.39
C MET A 127 -9.30 -5.97 -16.58
N MET A 128 -8.10 -5.47 -16.90
CA MET A 128 -7.88 -4.05 -17.16
C MET A 128 -8.57 -3.60 -18.45
N GLN A 129 -8.59 -4.41 -19.50
CA GLN A 129 -9.33 -4.14 -20.73
C GLN A 129 -10.84 -4.02 -20.47
N GLU A 130 -11.43 -4.94 -19.71
CA GLU A 130 -12.83 -4.86 -19.29
C GLU A 130 -13.10 -3.58 -18.49
N ILE A 131 -12.23 -3.20 -17.54
CA ILE A 131 -12.38 -1.95 -16.78
C ILE A 131 -12.29 -0.71 -17.68
N MET A 132 -11.42 -0.70 -18.69
CA MET A 132 -11.34 0.42 -19.64
C MET A 132 -12.63 0.61 -20.45
N THR A 133 -13.41 -0.45 -20.70
CA THR A 133 -14.72 -0.32 -21.39
C THR A 133 -15.81 0.32 -20.52
N VAL A 134 -15.66 0.31 -19.19
CA VAL A 134 -16.59 0.96 -18.25
C VAL A 134 -16.36 2.48 -18.17
N LEU A 135 -15.17 2.96 -18.52
CA LEU A 135 -14.79 4.38 -18.44
C LEU A 135 -15.31 5.20 -19.64
N THR A 136 -15.70 6.45 -19.38
CA THR A 136 -15.92 7.44 -20.44
C THR A 136 -14.58 7.86 -21.07
N ASP A 137 -14.61 8.51 -22.22
CA ASP A 137 -13.39 8.94 -22.89
C ASP A 137 -12.67 10.07 -22.13
N GLU A 138 -13.41 10.96 -21.47
CA GLU A 138 -12.85 11.97 -20.57
C GLU A 138 -12.17 11.33 -19.34
N GLN A 139 -12.74 10.24 -18.80
CA GLN A 139 -12.12 9.48 -17.71
C GLN A 139 -10.85 8.75 -18.19
N LYS A 140 -10.82 8.24 -19.43
CA LYS A 140 -9.59 7.66 -20.03
C LYS A 140 -8.52 8.72 -20.25
N ASP A 141 -8.88 9.92 -20.69
CA ASP A 141 -7.93 11.02 -20.87
C ASP A 141 -7.39 11.54 -19.52
N LYS A 142 -8.26 11.69 -18.51
CA LYS A 142 -7.84 11.98 -17.13
C LYS A 142 -6.90 10.90 -16.58
N LEU A 143 -7.09 9.64 -16.96
CA LEU A 143 -6.17 8.54 -16.59
C LEU A 143 -4.84 8.65 -17.32
N ARG A 144 -4.84 8.89 -18.64
CA ARG A 144 -3.61 9.10 -19.45
C ARG A 144 -2.74 10.21 -18.89
N GLN A 145 -3.33 11.35 -18.53
CA GLN A 145 -2.63 12.50 -17.95
C GLN A 145 -1.96 12.22 -16.60
N ARG A 146 -2.37 11.17 -15.87
CA ARG A 146 -1.79 10.77 -14.58
C ARG A 146 -0.69 9.70 -14.71
N LEU A 147 -0.51 9.16 -15.91
CA LEU A 147 0.49 8.13 -16.23
C LEU A 147 1.70 8.73 -17.01
N GLN A 148 1.69 10.04 -17.25
CA GLN A 148 2.76 10.83 -17.84
C GLN A 148 3.52 11.59 -16.74
#